data_AF-G3GBT5-F1
#
_entry.id   AF-G3GBT5-F1
#
_cell.length_a   1.000
_cell.length_b   1.000
_cell.length_c   1.000
_cell.angle_alpha   90.00
_cell.angle_beta   90.00
_cell.angle_gamma   90.00
#
_symmetry.space_group_name_H-M   'P 1'
#
loop_
_entity.id
_entity.type
_entity.pdbx_description
1 polymer ?
#
loop_
_entity_poly.entity_id
_entity_poly.type
_entity_poly.pdbx_seq_one_letter_code
_entity_poly.pdbx_strand_id
1 'polypeptide(L)'
;MELHVKRPLLNQEQLEQLGHWGPAPRTYQWRTWFQCSRSRAHGLLLKYLPVLSWLPHYRVREWLLGDLLSGLSVAIMQLPQGLAYALLAGLPPVFGLYSSFYPVFIYFLFGTSRHISVGTFAIMSVMVGSVTESMVVDETVQQNTNSTEEARVPLASTLSVLVGLFQVALGLVQFGFVVNYLSEPLVRGYTTAASVQVFVSQLKYVFGIQVSSRSGPLSLIQTFIEI
;
A
#
# COMPACT_ATOMS: atom_id res chain seq x y z
N MET A 1 19.75 4.13 -46.88
CA MET A 1 18.66 4.91 -47.51
C MET A 1 18.79 6.33 -47.00
N GLU A 2 19.42 7.22 -47.77
CA GLU A 2 19.53 8.63 -47.43
C GLU A 2 18.22 9.34 -47.80
N LEU A 3 17.61 9.98 -46.82
CA LEU A 3 16.33 10.67 -46.96
C LEU A 3 16.58 12.03 -47.62
N HIS A 4 16.49 12.07 -48.95
CA HIS A 4 16.65 13.28 -49.73
C HIS A 4 15.31 14.02 -49.83
N VAL A 5 15.17 15.12 -49.09
CA VAL A 5 13.94 15.93 -49.08
C VAL A 5 14.25 17.31 -49.64
N LYS A 6 13.79 17.57 -50.88
CA LYS A 6 13.84 18.91 -51.49
C LYS A 6 12.65 19.72 -50.98
N ARG A 7 12.90 20.75 -50.17
CA ARG A 7 11.88 21.74 -49.76
C ARG A 7 12.35 23.15 -50.13
N PRO A 8 11.46 24.04 -50.58
CA PRO A 8 11.79 25.45 -50.74
C PRO A 8 12.08 26.07 -49.35
N LEU A 9 13.11 26.91 -49.27
CA LEU A 9 13.40 27.71 -48.08
C LEU A 9 12.35 28.81 -47.98
N LEU A 10 11.37 28.62 -47.11
CA LEU A 10 10.30 29.58 -46.85
C LEU A 10 10.65 30.42 -45.61
N ASN A 11 10.50 31.74 -45.73
CA ASN A 11 10.56 32.64 -44.58
C ASN A 11 9.29 32.52 -43.73
N GLN A 12 9.37 32.93 -42.45
CA GLN A 12 8.25 32.86 -41.50
C GLN A 12 6.96 33.49 -42.06
N GLU A 13 7.06 34.65 -42.71
CA GLU A 13 5.93 35.34 -43.32
C GLU A 13 5.29 34.56 -44.47
N GLN A 14 6.10 33.87 -45.28
CA GLN A 14 5.60 33.03 -46.37
C GLN A 14 4.94 31.75 -45.83
N LEU A 15 5.46 31.22 -44.72
CA LEU A 15 4.89 30.08 -44.03
C LEU A 15 3.52 30.42 -43.40
N GLU A 16 3.37 31.64 -42.88
CA GLU A 16 2.10 32.15 -42.34
C GLU A 16 1.08 32.48 -43.44
N GLN A 17 1.51 32.91 -44.63
CA GLN A 17 0.62 33.06 -45.79
C GLN A 17 0.13 31.73 -46.35
N LEU A 18 0.99 30.70 -46.35
CA LEU A 18 0.64 29.34 -46.77
C LEU A 18 -0.14 28.57 -45.71
N GLY A 19 0.13 28.84 -44.42
CA GLY A 19 -0.56 28.27 -43.29
C GLY A 19 -1.87 29.01 -43.03
N HIS A 20 -2.98 28.48 -43.52
CA HIS A 20 -4.30 28.93 -43.08
C HIS A 20 -4.50 28.65 -41.58
N TRP A 21 -4.13 29.60 -40.74
CA TRP A 21 -4.47 29.61 -39.31
C TRP A 21 -5.93 30.02 -39.15
N GLY A 22 -6.84 29.10 -39.48
CA GLY A 22 -8.22 29.22 -39.02
C GLY A 22 -8.23 29.13 -37.48
N PRO A 23 -9.13 29.85 -36.78
CA PRO A 23 -9.36 29.56 -35.38
C PRO A 23 -9.68 28.06 -35.27
N ALA A 24 -8.95 27.35 -34.42
CA ALA A 24 -9.26 25.95 -34.14
C ALA A 24 -10.76 25.86 -33.89
N PRO A 25 -11.49 24.94 -34.54
CA PRO A 25 -12.93 24.84 -34.35
C PRO A 25 -13.18 24.79 -32.84
N ARG A 26 -14.02 25.70 -32.34
CA ARG A 26 -14.47 25.69 -30.94
C ARG A 26 -15.22 24.38 -30.73
N THR A 27 -14.48 23.33 -30.41
CA THR A 27 -15.05 22.09 -29.94
C THR A 27 -15.63 22.44 -28.58
N TYR A 28 -16.95 22.63 -28.53
CA TYR A 28 -17.69 22.75 -27.28
C TYR A 28 -17.67 21.38 -26.58
N GLN A 29 -16.49 21.03 -26.03
CA GLN A 29 -16.20 19.77 -25.32
C GLN A 29 -17.18 19.52 -24.16
N TRP A 30 -17.76 20.58 -23.61
CA TRP A 30 -18.72 20.59 -22.51
C TRP A 30 -19.96 19.71 -22.76
N ARG A 31 -20.42 19.55 -24.01
CA ARG A 31 -21.59 18.67 -24.30
C ARG A 31 -21.23 17.18 -24.34
N THR A 32 -19.96 16.84 -24.57
CA THR A 32 -19.51 15.44 -24.53
C THR A 32 -19.21 14.96 -23.12
N TRP A 33 -19.23 15.83 -22.10
CA TRP A 33 -19.01 15.43 -20.70
C TRP A 33 -20.17 14.58 -20.16
N PHE A 34 -21.40 14.86 -20.61
CA PHE A 34 -22.62 14.15 -20.20
C PHE A 34 -22.99 12.95 -21.07
N GLN A 35 -22.24 12.66 -22.13
CA GLN A 35 -22.41 11.41 -22.87
C GLN A 35 -21.59 10.31 -22.17
N CYS A 36 -22.25 9.59 -21.27
CA CYS A 36 -21.82 8.29 -20.77
C CYS A 36 -21.86 7.28 -21.93
N SER A 37 -20.93 7.40 -22.87
CA SER A 37 -20.70 6.35 -23.86
C SER A 37 -20.20 5.11 -23.12
N ARG A 38 -20.81 3.96 -23.42
CA ARG A 38 -20.43 2.63 -22.89
C ARG A 38 -18.92 2.40 -22.98
N SER A 39 -18.26 2.98 -23.97
CA SER A 39 -16.80 2.96 -24.15
C SER A 39 -16.01 3.72 -23.07
N ARG A 40 -16.53 4.85 -22.55
CA ARG A 40 -15.89 5.60 -21.45
C ARG A 40 -16.08 4.91 -20.11
N ALA A 41 -17.27 4.35 -19.86
CA ALA A 41 -17.53 3.56 -18.66
C ALA A 41 -16.64 2.30 -18.63
N HIS A 42 -16.47 1.64 -19.77
CA HIS A 42 -15.55 0.51 -19.92
C HIS A 42 -14.08 0.92 -19.71
N GLY A 43 -13.65 2.07 -20.25
CA GLY A 43 -12.31 2.61 -20.01
C GLY A 43 -12.06 2.99 -18.55
N LEU A 44 -13.06 3.55 -17.86
CA LEU A 44 -12.98 3.81 -16.41
C LEU A 44 -12.90 2.50 -15.62
N LEU A 45 -13.72 1.52 -15.97
CA LEU A 45 -13.76 0.22 -15.30
C LEU A 45 -12.44 -0.54 -15.44
N LEU A 46 -11.82 -0.53 -16.63
CA LEU A 46 -10.48 -1.10 -16.83
C LEU A 46 -9.39 -0.33 -16.08
N LYS A 47 -9.59 0.98 -15.83
CA LYS A 47 -8.66 1.80 -15.04
C LYS A 47 -8.76 1.50 -13.54
N TYR A 48 -9.97 1.27 -13.02
CA TYR A 48 -10.19 0.97 -11.59
C TYR A 48 -10.01 -0.51 -11.24
N LEU A 49 -10.30 -1.42 -12.18
CA LEU A 49 -10.10 -2.86 -12.05
C LEU A 49 -9.07 -3.33 -13.08
N PRO A 50 -7.77 -3.07 -12.84
CA PRO A 50 -6.69 -3.48 -13.74
C PRO A 50 -6.65 -5.01 -13.93
N VAL A 51 -7.21 -5.77 -12.99
CA VAL A 51 -7.35 -7.24 -13.09
C VAL A 51 -8.03 -7.68 -14.37
N LEU A 52 -9.08 -6.98 -14.83
CA LEU A 52 -9.78 -7.32 -16.07
C LEU A 52 -8.94 -7.09 -17.32
N SER A 53 -7.90 -6.25 -17.25
CA SER A 53 -7.02 -5.99 -18.41
C SER A 53 -5.94 -7.05 -18.56
N TRP A 54 -5.32 -7.50 -17.46
CA TRP A 54 -4.19 -8.43 -17.52
C TRP A 54 -4.62 -9.90 -17.47
N LEU A 55 -5.71 -10.22 -16.77
CA LEU A 55 -6.20 -11.60 -16.62
C LEU A 55 -6.50 -12.29 -17.98
N PRO A 56 -7.15 -11.64 -18.98
CA PRO A 56 -7.38 -12.29 -20.28
C PRO A 56 -6.10 -12.50 -21.10
N HIS A 57 -5.03 -11.73 -20.84
CA HIS A 57 -3.73 -11.89 -21.51
C HIS A 57 -2.80 -12.89 -20.80
N TYR A 58 -3.29 -13.58 -19.76
CA TYR A 58 -2.49 -14.46 -18.93
C TYR A 58 -2.25 -15.83 -19.57
N ARG A 59 -0.97 -16.21 -19.72
CA ARG A 59 -0.56 -17.51 -20.26
C ARG A 59 -0.63 -18.60 -19.18
N VAL A 60 -1.83 -19.15 -18.98
CA VAL A 60 -2.11 -20.16 -17.94
C VAL A 60 -1.18 -21.38 -17.97
N ARG A 61 -0.70 -21.82 -19.14
CA ARG A 61 0.14 -23.02 -19.21
C ARG A 61 1.58 -22.79 -18.75
N GLU A 62 2.10 -21.59 -18.97
CA GLU A 62 3.49 -21.26 -18.67
C GLU A 62 3.66 -20.72 -17.24
N TRP A 63 2.71 -19.90 -16.77
CA TRP A 63 2.89 -19.11 -15.56
C TRP A 63 2.17 -19.67 -14.33
N LEU A 64 1.15 -20.52 -14.51
CA LEU A 64 0.31 -20.99 -13.39
C LEU A 64 1.09 -21.83 -12.38
N LEU A 65 2.01 -22.69 -12.82
CA LEU A 65 2.83 -23.49 -11.89
C LEU A 65 3.79 -22.60 -11.09
N GLY A 66 4.40 -21.60 -11.72
CA GLY A 66 5.30 -20.67 -11.05
C GLY A 66 4.57 -19.77 -10.05
N ASP A 67 3.40 -19.25 -10.42
CA ASP A 67 2.56 -18.41 -9.56
C ASP A 67 1.96 -19.21 -8.39
N LEU A 68 1.61 -20.48 -8.62
CA LEU A 68 1.10 -21.36 -7.55
C LEU A 68 2.19 -21.70 -6.54
N LEU A 69 3.38 -22.09 -6.99
CA LEU A 69 4.50 -22.43 -6.10
C LEU A 69 5.01 -21.21 -5.32
N SER A 70 5.10 -20.05 -5.98
CA SER A 70 5.48 -18.80 -5.32
C SER A 70 4.40 -18.34 -4.34
N GLY A 71 3.12 -18.40 -4.71
CA GLY A 71 2.01 -18.07 -3.82
C GLY A 71 1.94 -18.98 -2.59
N LEU A 72 2.13 -20.29 -2.77
CA LEU A 72 2.19 -21.25 -1.66
C LEU A 72 3.37 -20.95 -0.72
N SER A 73 4.55 -20.65 -1.29
CA SER A 73 5.73 -20.31 -0.50
C SER A 73 5.51 -19.03 0.32
N VAL A 74 4.92 -18.00 -0.29
CA VAL A 74 4.55 -16.75 0.40
C VAL A 74 3.52 -17.01 1.49
N ALA A 75 2.50 -17.85 1.24
CA ALA A 75 1.48 -18.19 2.23
C ALA A 75 2.08 -18.91 3.45
N ILE A 76 3.00 -19.86 3.23
CA ILE A 76 3.70 -20.59 4.30
C ILE A 76 4.55 -19.63 5.15
N MET A 77 5.20 -18.64 4.54
CA MET A 77 5.97 -17.62 5.28
C MET A 77 5.07 -16.62 6.03
N GLN A 78 3.95 -16.22 5.41
CA GLN A 78 3.05 -15.20 5.93
C GLN A 78 2.27 -15.69 7.16
N LEU A 79 1.95 -16.99 7.22
CA LEU A 79 1.15 -17.57 8.31
C LEU A 79 1.81 -17.39 9.70
N PRO A 80 3.06 -17.84 9.95
CA PRO A 80 3.72 -17.59 11.23
C PRO A 80 4.02 -16.10 11.44
N GLN A 81 4.38 -15.35 10.39
CA GLN A 81 4.66 -13.92 10.48
C GLN A 81 3.45 -13.11 10.95
N GLY A 82 2.26 -13.37 10.40
CA GLY A 82 1.02 -12.69 10.79
C GLY A 82 0.62 -12.98 12.22
N LEU A 83 0.75 -14.24 12.66
CA LEU A 83 0.48 -14.63 14.05
C LEU A 83 1.42 -13.91 15.04
N ALA A 84 2.72 -13.89 14.75
CA ALA A 84 3.72 -13.24 15.57
C ALA A 84 3.48 -11.72 15.68
N TYR A 85 3.11 -11.08 14.57
CA TYR A 85 2.88 -9.64 14.53
C TYR A 85 1.60 -9.21 15.25
N ALA A 86 0.53 -10.01 15.21
CA ALA A 86 -0.66 -9.75 16.02
C ALA A 86 -0.34 -9.79 17.53
N LEU A 87 0.48 -10.75 17.96
CA LEU A 87 0.95 -10.84 19.35
C LEU A 87 1.79 -9.61 19.74
N LEU A 88 2.63 -9.10 18.84
CA LEU A 88 3.39 -7.85 19.09
C LEU A 88 2.48 -6.63 19.24
N ALA A 89 1.31 -6.61 18.60
CA ALA A 89 0.29 -5.57 18.77
C ALA A 89 -0.57 -5.77 20.03
N GLY A 90 -0.37 -6.86 20.78
CA GLY A 90 -1.18 -7.19 21.96
C GLY A 90 -2.61 -7.62 21.62
N LEU A 91 -2.82 -8.16 20.40
CA LEU A 91 -4.11 -8.63 19.88
C LEU A 91 -4.11 -10.17 19.74
N PRO A 92 -5.29 -10.81 19.77
CA PRO A 92 -5.40 -12.24 19.50
C PRO A 92 -4.82 -12.60 18.12
N PRO A 93 -4.04 -13.71 17.99
CA PRO A 93 -3.36 -14.07 16.75
C PRO A 93 -4.26 -14.20 15.51
N VAL A 94 -5.54 -14.54 15.73
CA VAL A 94 -6.55 -14.67 14.66
C VAL A 94 -6.68 -13.38 13.83
N PHE A 95 -6.53 -12.20 14.46
CA PHE A 95 -6.58 -10.92 13.75
C PHE A 95 -5.39 -10.71 12.81
N GLY A 96 -4.23 -11.31 13.11
CA GLY A 96 -3.07 -11.32 12.21
C GLY A 96 -3.32 -12.11 10.92
N LEU A 97 -4.08 -13.20 11.02
CA LEU A 97 -4.51 -13.98 9.85
C LEU A 97 -5.52 -13.20 9.00
N TYR A 98 -6.50 -12.53 9.63
CA TYR A 98 -7.44 -11.66 8.92
C TYR A 98 -6.73 -10.52 8.19
N SER A 99 -5.77 -9.88 8.85
CA SER A 99 -4.95 -8.80 8.27
C SER A 99 -4.01 -9.28 7.15
N SER A 100 -3.68 -10.57 7.10
CA SER A 100 -2.87 -11.14 6.02
C SER A 100 -3.70 -11.62 4.82
N PHE A 101 -4.96 -12.00 5.03
CA PHE A 101 -5.81 -12.57 3.97
C PHE A 101 -6.61 -11.50 3.20
N TYR A 102 -7.37 -10.67 3.92
CA TYR A 102 -8.31 -9.74 3.27
C TYR A 102 -7.61 -8.64 2.44
N PRO A 103 -6.51 -8.00 2.90
CA PRO A 103 -5.83 -6.99 2.10
C PRO A 103 -5.23 -7.52 0.80
N VAL A 104 -4.68 -8.74 0.80
CA VAL A 104 -4.17 -9.39 -0.42
C VAL A 104 -5.30 -9.60 -1.43
N PHE A 105 -6.46 -10.08 -0.96
CA PHE A 105 -7.62 -10.29 -1.81
C PHE A 105 -8.15 -8.98 -2.42
N ILE A 106 -8.23 -7.92 -1.62
CA ILE A 106 -8.64 -6.59 -2.10
C ILE A 106 -7.59 -6.03 -3.08
N TYR A 107 -6.30 -6.18 -2.77
CA TYR A 107 -5.21 -5.76 -3.65
C TYR A 107 -5.17 -6.54 -4.96
N PHE A 108 -5.57 -7.82 -4.99
CA PHE A 108 -5.70 -8.57 -6.24
C PHE A 108 -6.71 -7.94 -7.22
N LEU A 109 -7.81 -7.36 -6.70
CA LEU A 109 -8.85 -6.75 -7.53
C LEU A 109 -8.47 -5.34 -8.04
N PHE A 110 -7.90 -4.51 -7.16
CA PHE A 110 -7.63 -3.09 -7.43
C PHE A 110 -6.15 -2.77 -7.70
N GLY A 111 -5.25 -3.71 -7.46
CA GLY A 111 -3.81 -3.51 -7.53
C GLY A 111 -3.28 -3.43 -8.95
N THR A 112 -2.43 -2.44 -9.20
CA THR A 112 -1.81 -2.21 -10.51
C THR A 112 -0.57 -3.08 -10.74
N SER A 113 0.07 -3.57 -9.69
CA SER A 113 1.33 -4.33 -9.75
C SER A 113 1.14 -5.79 -9.36
N ARG A 114 1.43 -6.70 -10.30
CA ARG A 114 1.23 -8.16 -10.18
C ARG A 114 2.15 -8.85 -9.15
N HIS A 115 3.35 -8.31 -8.92
CA HIS A 115 4.37 -8.94 -8.08
C HIS A 115 4.35 -8.50 -6.61
N ILE A 116 3.53 -7.49 -6.28
CA ILE A 116 3.45 -6.97 -4.90
C ILE A 116 2.43 -7.79 -4.13
N SER A 117 2.84 -8.27 -2.96
CA SER A 117 1.95 -8.87 -1.96
C SER A 117 1.89 -7.93 -0.75
N VAL A 118 0.67 -7.60 -0.32
CA VAL A 118 0.42 -6.73 0.84
C VAL A 118 0.08 -7.61 2.04
N GLY A 119 0.78 -7.45 3.16
CA GLY A 119 0.51 -8.25 4.35
C GLY A 119 0.82 -7.50 5.64
N THR A 120 0.90 -8.26 6.75
CA THR A 120 1.24 -7.71 8.06
C THR A 120 2.69 -7.25 8.13
N PHE A 121 2.92 -6.09 8.75
CA PHE A 121 4.23 -5.48 8.89
C PHE A 121 4.60 -5.26 10.36
N ALA A 122 5.85 -5.52 10.74
CA ALA A 122 6.31 -5.45 12.13
C ALA A 122 6.14 -4.04 12.73
N ILE A 123 6.54 -3.01 11.98
CA ILE A 123 6.48 -1.61 12.43
C ILE A 123 5.04 -1.18 12.70
N MET A 124 4.13 -1.52 11.78
CA MET A 124 2.71 -1.21 11.93
C MET A 124 2.12 -1.88 13.16
N SER A 125 2.53 -3.12 13.45
CA SER A 125 2.03 -3.89 14.60
C SER A 125 2.49 -3.28 15.93
N VAL A 126 3.74 -2.82 16.00
CA VAL A 126 4.26 -2.10 17.18
C VAL A 126 3.55 -0.75 17.36
N MET A 127 3.28 -0.01 16.27
CA MET A 127 2.54 1.27 16.34
C MET A 127 1.09 1.07 16.79
N VAL A 128 0.41 0.03 16.32
CA VAL A 128 -0.94 -0.30 16.82
C VAL A 128 -0.88 -0.69 18.29
N GLY A 129 0.09 -1.53 18.68
CA GLY A 129 0.33 -1.90 20.07
C GLY A 129 0.54 -0.68 20.98
N SER A 130 1.34 0.30 20.54
CA SER A 130 1.61 1.52 21.32
C SER A 130 0.37 2.35 21.59
N VAL A 131 -0.45 2.56 20.56
CA VAL A 131 -1.69 3.34 20.67
C VAL A 131 -2.68 2.62 21.56
N THR A 132 -2.80 1.30 21.39
CA THR A 132 -3.74 0.50 22.18
C THR A 132 -3.31 0.43 23.65
N GLU A 133 -2.01 0.33 23.93
CA GLU A 133 -1.46 0.38 25.29
C GLU A 133 -1.71 1.73 25.96
N SER A 134 -1.43 2.85 25.27
CA SER A 134 -1.66 4.19 25.81
C SER A 134 -3.14 4.47 26.12
N MET A 135 -4.06 4.05 25.24
CA MET A 135 -5.50 4.27 25.44
C MET A 135 -6.09 3.36 26.52
N VAL A 136 -5.61 2.12 26.63
CA VAL A 136 -6.05 1.18 27.68
C VAL A 136 -5.60 1.67 29.06
N VAL A 137 -4.42 2.28 29.21
CA VAL A 137 -3.97 2.82 30.51
C VAL A 137 -4.86 3.97 31.00
N ASP A 138 -5.43 4.78 30.09
CA ASP A 138 -6.38 5.84 30.47
C ASP A 138 -7.75 5.28 30.91
N GLU A 139 -8.24 4.18 30.30
CA GLU A 139 -9.53 3.58 30.64
C GLU A 139 -9.46 2.56 31.81
N THR A 140 -8.32 1.89 32.03
CA THR A 140 -8.17 0.80 33.01
C THR A 140 -7.93 1.23 34.45
N VAL A 141 -8.00 2.52 34.77
CA VAL A 141 -8.23 2.94 36.17
C VAL A 141 -9.58 2.41 36.70
N GLN A 142 -10.47 1.88 35.85
CA GLN A 142 -11.83 1.52 36.27
C GLN A 142 -12.33 0.07 36.13
N GLN A 143 -11.66 -0.90 35.48
CA GLN A 143 -12.19 -2.28 35.49
C GLN A 143 -11.20 -3.41 35.16
N ASN A 144 -11.28 -4.47 35.99
CA ASN A 144 -10.68 -5.81 36.00
C ASN A 144 -9.80 -6.31 34.82
N THR A 145 -8.73 -7.02 35.19
CA THR A 145 -7.62 -7.52 34.35
C THR A 145 -7.94 -8.63 33.32
N ASN A 146 -9.16 -9.18 33.31
CA ASN A 146 -9.53 -10.28 32.41
C ASN A 146 -10.20 -9.80 31.11
N SER A 147 -10.60 -8.51 31.04
CA SER A 147 -11.22 -7.88 29.86
C SER A 147 -10.22 -7.11 28.99
N THR A 148 -8.92 -7.15 29.33
CA THR A 148 -7.91 -6.32 28.67
C THR A 148 -7.72 -6.66 27.19
N GLU A 149 -7.80 -7.95 26.82
CA GLU A 149 -7.70 -8.36 25.41
C GLU A 149 -8.98 -8.03 24.63
N GLU A 150 -10.15 -8.21 25.24
CA GLU A 150 -11.43 -7.87 24.63
C GLU A 150 -11.61 -6.37 24.43
N ALA A 151 -11.01 -5.53 25.29
CA ALA A 151 -11.02 -4.07 25.15
C ALA A 151 -10.07 -3.57 24.05
N ARG A 152 -8.98 -4.30 23.75
CA ARG A 152 -8.00 -3.93 22.72
C ARG A 152 -8.52 -4.11 21.30
N VAL A 153 -9.34 -5.14 21.07
CA VAL A 153 -9.94 -5.44 19.75
C VAL A 153 -10.77 -4.27 19.18
N PRO A 154 -11.77 -3.70 19.89
CA PRO A 154 -12.56 -2.59 19.36
C PRO A 154 -11.71 -1.34 19.11
N LEU A 155 -10.73 -1.05 19.96
CA LEU A 155 -9.79 0.06 19.77
C LEU A 155 -8.98 -0.12 18.48
N ALA A 156 -8.36 -1.28 18.28
CA ALA A 156 -7.59 -1.58 17.08
C ALA A 156 -8.45 -1.56 15.81
N SER A 157 -9.71 -2.02 15.90
CA SER A 157 -10.65 -1.98 14.77
C SER A 157 -11.05 -0.54 14.40
N THR A 158 -11.32 0.32 15.39
CA THR A 158 -11.67 1.73 15.18
C THR A 158 -10.48 2.49 14.59
N LEU A 159 -9.28 2.25 15.10
CA LEU A 159 -8.03 2.79 14.55
C LEU A 159 -7.84 2.37 13.08
N SER A 160 -8.08 1.09 12.77
CA SER A 160 -7.94 0.57 11.40
C SER A 160 -8.94 1.22 10.44
N VAL A 161 -10.21 1.40 10.87
CA VAL A 161 -11.24 2.09 10.07
C VAL A 161 -10.87 3.55 9.85
N LEU A 162 -10.39 4.23 10.89
CA LEU A 162 -9.97 5.63 10.80
C LEU A 162 -8.80 5.80 9.82
N VAL A 163 -7.77 4.95 9.93
CA VAL A 163 -6.62 4.96 9.00
C VAL A 163 -7.08 4.66 7.57
N GLY A 164 -7.98 3.70 7.37
CA GLY A 164 -8.57 3.42 6.06
C GLY A 164 -9.32 4.61 5.47
N LEU A 165 -10.12 5.32 6.28
CA LEU A 165 -10.82 6.53 5.86
C LEU A 165 -9.83 7.64 5.47
N PHE A 166 -8.78 7.84 6.26
CA PHE A 166 -7.71 8.79 5.91
C PHE A 166 -7.00 8.40 4.61
N GLN A 167 -6.70 7.12 4.39
CA GLN A 167 -6.09 6.65 3.14
C GLN A 167 -6.99 6.88 1.93
N VAL A 168 -8.30 6.65 2.06
CA VAL A 168 -9.28 6.95 1.01
C VAL A 168 -9.35 8.45 0.75
N ALA A 169 -9.41 9.28 1.79
CA ALA A 169 -9.43 10.73 1.66
C ALA A 169 -8.17 11.27 0.96
N LEU A 170 -6.98 10.81 1.36
CA LEU A 170 -5.72 11.16 0.72
C LEU A 170 -5.65 10.66 -0.73
N GLY A 171 -6.23 9.50 -1.01
CA GLY A 171 -6.37 8.96 -2.37
C GLY A 171 -7.26 9.82 -3.26
N LEU A 172 -8.39 10.31 -2.73
CA LEU A 172 -9.30 11.23 -3.44
C LEU A 172 -8.65 12.58 -3.75
N VAL A 173 -7.84 13.10 -2.82
CA VAL A 173 -7.04 14.32 -3.02
C VAL A 173 -5.82 14.06 -3.93
N GLN A 174 -5.59 12.81 -4.35
CA GLN A 174 -4.42 12.39 -5.13
C GLN A 174 -3.10 12.79 -4.47
N PHE A 175 -3.03 12.68 -3.14
CA PHE A 175 -1.82 13.02 -2.36
C PHE A 175 -0.62 12.10 -2.69
N GLY A 176 -0.83 11.05 -3.49
CA GLY A 176 0.24 10.23 -4.06
C GLY A 176 1.29 11.03 -4.86
N PHE A 177 0.97 12.25 -5.31
CA PHE A 177 1.97 13.18 -5.85
C PHE A 177 3.12 13.38 -4.86
N VAL A 178 2.85 13.66 -3.59
CA VAL A 178 3.87 13.97 -2.57
C VAL A 178 4.83 12.81 -2.35
N VAL A 179 4.36 11.57 -2.46
CA VAL A 179 5.21 10.39 -2.32
C VAL A 179 6.27 10.34 -3.43
N ASN A 180 5.95 10.82 -4.64
CA ASN A 180 6.92 10.91 -5.74
C ASN A 180 7.96 12.03 -5.53
N TYR A 181 7.72 12.99 -4.62
CA TYR A 181 8.67 14.06 -4.27
C TYR A 181 9.53 13.74 -3.05
N LEU A 182 9.32 12.59 -2.40
CA LEU A 182 10.22 12.16 -1.34
C LEU A 182 11.61 11.90 -1.91
N SER A 183 12.64 12.46 -1.27
CA SER A 183 14.00 12.32 -1.74
C SER A 183 14.45 10.86 -1.62
N GLU A 184 15.21 10.36 -2.61
CA GLU A 184 15.75 9.01 -2.56
C GLU A 184 16.53 8.70 -1.27
N PRO A 185 17.36 9.63 -0.72
CA PRO A 185 18.06 9.38 0.54
C PRO A 185 17.11 9.15 1.72
N LEU A 186 15.97 9.84 1.76
CA LEU A 186 14.98 9.68 2.83
C LEU A 186 14.34 8.29 2.77
N VAL A 187 13.92 7.86 1.58
CA VAL A 187 13.31 6.53 1.38
C VAL A 187 14.30 5.42 1.71
N ARG A 188 15.57 5.57 1.29
CA ARG A 188 16.65 4.63 1.62
C ARG A 188 16.91 4.59 3.12
N GLY A 189 17.02 5.74 3.79
CA GLY A 189 17.22 5.82 5.23
C GLY A 189 16.09 5.18 6.04
N TYR A 190 14.83 5.46 5.66
CA TYR A 190 13.66 4.81 6.25
C TYR A 190 13.70 3.29 6.06
N THR A 191 14.04 2.81 4.87
CA THR A 191 14.12 1.37 4.57
C THR A 191 15.23 0.69 5.37
N THR A 192 16.41 1.32 5.51
CA THR A 192 17.49 0.80 6.36
C THR A 192 17.07 0.73 7.83
N ALA A 193 16.44 1.78 8.36
CA ALA A 193 15.92 1.79 9.73
C ALA A 193 14.85 0.70 9.94
N ALA A 194 13.93 0.54 8.98
CA ALA A 194 12.93 -0.51 8.98
C ALA A 194 13.56 -1.91 9.00
N SER A 195 14.62 -2.12 8.21
CA SER A 195 15.32 -3.41 8.16
C SER A 195 16.03 -3.72 9.49
N VAL A 196 16.65 -2.72 10.12
CA VAL A 196 17.23 -2.86 11.47
C VAL A 196 16.14 -3.18 12.50
N GLN A 197 15.00 -2.49 12.46
CA GLN A 197 13.89 -2.75 13.35
C GLN A 197 13.33 -4.18 13.20
N VAL A 198 13.20 -4.67 11.95
CA VAL A 198 12.79 -6.06 11.70
C VAL A 198 13.83 -7.02 12.26
N PHE A 199 15.13 -6.78 12.04
CA PHE A 199 16.20 -7.60 12.59
C PHE A 199 16.13 -7.70 14.12
N VAL A 200 15.95 -6.58 14.81
CA VAL A 200 15.77 -6.53 16.29
C VAL A 200 14.51 -7.27 16.72
N SER A 201 13.41 -7.14 15.96
CA SER A 201 12.17 -7.86 16.25
C SER A 201 12.34 -9.38 16.14
N GLN A 202 13.17 -9.84 15.20
CA GLN A 202 13.49 -11.26 15.05
C GLN A 202 14.46 -11.78 16.12
N LEU A 203 15.37 -10.91 16.60
CA LEU A 203 16.38 -11.25 17.60
C LEU A 203 15.78 -11.75 18.92
N LYS A 204 14.62 -11.19 19.32
CA LYS A 204 13.84 -11.64 20.49
C LYS A 204 13.46 -13.13 20.40
N TYR A 205 13.07 -13.59 19.21
CA TYR A 205 12.70 -14.98 18.98
C TYR A 205 13.92 -15.91 18.98
N VAL A 206 15.07 -15.44 18.44
CA VAL A 206 16.31 -16.22 18.41
C VAL A 206 16.86 -16.46 19.81
N PHE A 207 16.81 -15.46 20.69
CA PHE A 207 17.25 -15.59 22.08
C PHE A 207 16.18 -16.17 23.02
N GLY A 208 14.95 -16.36 22.56
CA GLY A 208 13.86 -16.95 23.34
C GLY A 208 13.38 -16.06 24.51
N ILE A 209 13.71 -14.77 24.50
CA ILE A 209 13.32 -13.84 25.56
C ILE A 209 11.93 -13.26 25.23
N GLN A 210 10.96 -13.53 26.09
CA GLN A 210 9.63 -12.91 26.00
C GLN A 210 9.68 -11.46 26.49
N VAL A 211 10.19 -10.57 25.65
CA VAL A 211 10.18 -9.12 25.93
C VAL A 211 8.83 -8.56 25.52
N SER A 212 8.02 -8.13 26.50
CA SER A 212 6.82 -7.33 26.26
C SER A 212 7.19 -6.09 25.43
N SER A 213 6.54 -5.89 24.29
CA SER A 213 6.85 -4.78 23.38
C SER A 213 6.45 -3.45 24.02
N ARG A 214 7.38 -2.84 24.76
CA ARG A 214 7.23 -1.47 25.25
C ARG A 214 7.28 -0.49 24.09
N SER A 215 6.35 0.45 24.10
CA SER A 215 6.29 1.52 23.11
C SER A 215 6.73 2.84 23.70
N GLY A 216 7.78 3.46 23.12
CA GLY A 216 8.31 4.76 23.56
C GLY A 216 9.56 5.18 22.77
N PRO A 217 9.96 6.47 22.82
CA PRO A 217 11.25 6.88 22.28
C PRO A 217 12.36 6.11 22.98
N LEU A 218 13.32 5.57 22.21
CA LEU A 218 14.42 4.70 22.67
C LEU A 218 14.04 3.25 23.05
N SER A 219 12.82 2.77 22.75
CA SER A 219 12.43 1.39 23.09
C SER A 219 13.33 0.32 22.46
N LEU A 220 13.91 0.58 21.28
CA LEU A 220 14.88 -0.29 20.63
C LEU A 220 16.20 -0.39 21.43
N ILE A 221 16.66 0.71 22.01
CA ILE A 221 17.89 0.74 22.82
C ILE A 221 17.64 0.05 24.16
N GLN A 222 16.48 0.29 24.78
CA GLN A 222 16.10 -0.41 26.00
C GLN A 222 15.95 -1.92 25.77
N THR A 223 15.34 -2.32 24.65
CA THR A 223 15.28 -3.73 24.23
C THR A 223 16.68 -4.32 24.06
N PHE A 224 17.63 -3.59 23.47
CA PHE A 224 19.01 -4.04 23.29
C PHE A 224 19.81 -4.11 24.60
N ILE A 225 19.46 -3.31 25.60
CA ILE A 225 20.08 -3.30 26.93
C ILE A 225 19.48 -4.41 27.81
N GLU A 226 18.22 -4.77 27.57
CA GLU A 226 17.49 -5.81 28.31
C GLU A 226 17.76 -7.23 27.78
N ILE A 227 18.27 -7.36 26.55
CA ILE A 227 18.79 -8.61 25.95
C ILE A 227 20.26 -8.78 26.33
#